data_AF-A0A7J3W780-F1
#
_entry.id   AF-A0A7J3W780-F1
#
_cell.length_a   1.000
_cell.length_b   1.000
_cell.length_c   1.000
_cell.angle_alpha   90.00
_cell.angle_beta   90.00
_cell.angle_gamma   90.00
#
_symmetry.space_group_name_H-M   'P 1'
#
loop_
_entity.id
_entity.type
_entity.pdbx_description
1 polymer ?
#
loop_
_entity_poly.entity_id
_entity_poly.type
_entity_poly.pdbx_seq_one_letter_code
_entity_poly.pdbx_strand_id
1 'polypeptide(L)'
;MDGLAAVGLTVFIIGVALIFIGFLLEFLKCLKKTGKVKTAGAVLIGPFPIVFGDKDLVKYSVVLLVLMTALIIVLIIVSGVLI
;
A
#
# COMPACT_ATOMS: atom_id res chain seq x y z
N MET A 1 -22.90 -21.55 18.59
CA MET A 1 -22.38 -20.26 18.06
C MET A 1 -21.45 -20.53 16.87
N ASP A 2 -21.72 -21.58 16.11
CA ASP A 2 -20.69 -22.32 15.37
C ASP A 2 -20.90 -22.11 13.87
N GLY A 3 -22.15 -21.92 13.45
CA GLY A 3 -22.52 -21.60 12.07
C GLY A 3 -22.06 -20.20 11.62
N LEU A 4 -22.14 -19.18 12.48
CA LEU A 4 -21.71 -17.81 12.11
C LEU A 4 -20.18 -17.74 11.95
N ALA A 5 -19.43 -18.40 12.84
CA ALA A 5 -17.98 -18.49 12.74
C ALA A 5 -17.55 -19.26 11.48
N ALA A 6 -18.23 -20.36 11.14
CA ALA A 6 -17.95 -21.13 9.93
C ALA A 6 -18.21 -20.32 8.64
N VAL A 7 -19.31 -19.57 8.58
CA VAL A 7 -19.62 -18.68 7.45
C VAL A 7 -18.57 -17.56 7.34
N GLY A 8 -18.21 -16.93 8.46
CA GLY A 8 -17.18 -15.89 8.48
C GLY A 8 -15.82 -16.40 8.00
N LEU A 9 -15.40 -17.58 8.47
CA LEU A 9 -14.16 -18.23 8.03
C LEU A 9 -14.19 -18.56 6.53
N THR A 10 -15.33 -19.05 6.03
CA THR A 10 -15.50 -19.39 4.61
C THR A 10 -15.36 -18.16 3.72
N VAL A 11 -16.04 -17.06 4.06
CA VAL A 11 -15.96 -15.79 3.31
C VAL A 11 -14.55 -15.21 3.38
N PHE A 12 -13.89 -15.28 4.53
CA PHE A 12 -12.50 -14.84 4.68
C PHE A 12 -11.56 -15.60 3.75
N ILE A 13 -11.63 -16.94 3.74
CA ILE A 13 -10.79 -17.79 2.89
C ILE A 13 -11.03 -17.48 1.41
N ILE A 14 -12.29 -17.32 1.00
CA ILE A 14 -12.65 -16.93 -0.37
C ILE A 14 -12.04 -15.56 -0.71
N GLY A 15 -12.15 -14.59 0.19
CA GLY A 15 -11.56 -13.25 0.01
C GLY A 15 -10.04 -13.31 -0.18
N VAL A 16 -9.34 -14.06 0.68
CA VAL A 16 -7.88 -14.25 0.57
C VAL A 16 -7.51 -14.93 -0.75
N ALA A 17 -8.26 -15.97 -1.15
CA ALA A 17 -8.03 -16.67 -2.41
C ALA A 17 -8.21 -15.73 -3.62
N LEU A 18 -9.25 -14.88 -3.61
CA LEU A 18 -9.49 -13.90 -4.68
C LEU A 18 -8.37 -12.86 -4.79
N ILE A 19 -7.86 -12.34 -3.65
CA ILE A 19 -6.71 -11.43 -3.64
C ILE A 19 -5.49 -12.10 -4.25
N PHE A 20 -5.20 -13.35 -3.87
CA PHE A 20 -4.08 -14.12 -4.41
C PHE A 20 -4.21 -14.35 -5.92
N ILE A 21 -5.38 -14.74 -6.40
CA ILE A 21 -5.63 -14.96 -7.84
C ILE A 21 -5.44 -13.65 -8.61
N GLY A 22 -6.00 -12.54 -8.12
CA GLY A 22 -5.84 -11.23 -8.75
C GLY A 22 -4.38 -10.81 -8.84
N PHE A 23 -3.63 -10.96 -7.75
CA PHE A 23 -2.20 -10.68 -7.72
C PHE A 23 -1.42 -11.56 -8.72
N LEU A 24 -1.70 -12.87 -8.76
CA LEU A 24 -1.00 -13.80 -9.64
C LEU A 24 -1.26 -13.46 -11.13
N LEU A 25 -2.49 -13.10 -11.50
CA LEU A 25 -2.83 -12.69 -12.86
C LEU A 25 -2.09 -11.41 -13.27
N GLU A 26 -2.02 -10.41 -12.40
CA GLU A 26 -1.27 -9.17 -12.65
C GLU A 26 0.24 -9.44 -12.77
N PHE A 27 0.78 -10.28 -11.89
CA PHE A 27 2.18 -10.69 -11.94
C PHE A 27 2.53 -11.35 -13.29
N LEU A 28 1.72 -12.31 -13.74
CA LEU A 28 1.92 -12.98 -15.04
C LEU A 28 1.80 -12.03 -16.23
N LYS A 29 0.95 -10.99 -16.16
CA LYS A 29 0.88 -9.94 -17.19
C LYS A 29 2.16 -9.11 -17.24
N CYS A 30 2.74 -8.79 -16.08
CA CYS A 30 4.00 -8.05 -15.99
C CYS A 30 5.18 -8.81 -16.62
N LEU A 31 5.25 -10.14 -16.45
CA LEU A 31 6.33 -10.94 -17.07
C LEU A 31 6.37 -10.84 -18.60
N LYS A 32 5.23 -10.60 -19.26
CA LYS A 32 5.17 -10.47 -20.72
C LYS A 32 5.58 -9.09 -21.23
N LYS A 33 5.68 -8.08 -20.36
CA LYS A 33 6.07 -6.71 -20.73
C LYS A 33 7.56 -6.48 -20.49
N THR A 34 8.36 -6.49 -21.55
CA THR A 34 9.77 -6.06 -21.56
C THR A 34 9.93 -4.53 -21.65
N GLY A 35 9.03 -3.78 -21.03
CA GLY A 35 9.08 -2.32 -21.01
C GLY A 35 10.12 -1.78 -20.03
N LYS A 36 10.59 -0.54 -20.26
CA LYS A 36 11.42 0.18 -19.27
C LYS A 36 10.60 0.32 -17.98
N VAL A 37 11.11 -0.25 -16.89
CA VAL A 37 10.49 -0.13 -15.57
C VAL A 37 10.64 1.31 -15.11
N LYS A 38 9.52 2.05 -15.10
CA LYS A 38 9.45 3.36 -14.48
C LYS A 38 9.22 3.13 -12.99
N THR A 39 10.14 3.61 -12.17
CA THR A 39 10.04 3.57 -10.70
C THR A 39 10.22 4.98 -10.17
N ALA A 40 9.47 5.31 -9.13
CA ALA A 40 9.67 6.52 -8.33
C ALA A 40 9.48 6.23 -6.85
N GLY A 41 10.07 7.05 -6.00
CA GLY A 41 9.94 6.97 -4.56
C GLY A 41 10.13 8.32 -3.89
N ALA A 42 9.63 8.40 -2.66
CA ALA A 42 9.81 9.54 -1.80
C ALA A 42 10.18 9.01 -0.41
N VAL A 43 11.19 9.59 0.23
CA VAL A 43 11.64 9.24 1.58
C VAL A 43 11.67 10.50 2.43
N LEU A 44 11.15 10.40 3.64
CA LEU A 44 11.21 11.48 4.61
C LEU A 44 12.55 11.38 5.36
N ILE A 45 13.49 12.30 5.10
CA ILE A 45 14.74 12.41 5.89
C ILE A 45 14.63 13.67 6.75
N GLY A 46 14.33 13.48 8.04
CA GLY A 46 13.98 14.59 8.92
C GLY A 46 12.65 15.24 8.50
N PRO A 47 12.43 16.55 8.72
CA PRO A 47 11.20 17.21 8.30
C PRO A 47 11.12 17.44 6.77
N PHE A 48 12.15 17.07 6.00
CA PHE A 48 12.22 17.32 4.57
C PHE A 48 12.04 16.02 3.75
N PRO A 49 11.06 15.97 2.83
CA PRO A 49 10.89 14.84 1.92
C PRO A 49 11.91 14.90 0.76
N ILE A 50 12.56 13.78 0.48
CA ILE A 50 13.45 13.58 -0.66
C ILE A 50 12.73 12.72 -1.70
N VAL A 51 12.64 13.21 -2.93
CA VAL A 51 11.87 12.59 -4.02
C VAL A 51 12.81 12.13 -5.13
N PHE A 52 12.59 10.93 -5.66
CA PHE A 52 13.46 10.30 -6.66
C PHE A 52 12.69 9.47 -7.69
N GLY A 53 13.26 9.34 -8.89
CA GLY A 53 12.75 8.49 -9.97
C GLY A 53 11.94 9.21 -11.06
N ASP A 54 11.04 8.49 -11.72
CA ASP A 54 10.32 8.97 -12.91
C ASP A 54 9.31 10.07 -12.58
N LYS A 55 9.35 11.17 -13.35
CA LYS A 55 8.57 12.40 -13.11
C LYS A 55 7.06 12.15 -13.06
N ASP A 56 6.57 11.21 -13.88
CA ASP A 56 5.15 10.88 -13.95
C ASP A 56 4.70 10.12 -12.69
N LEU A 57 5.60 9.31 -12.13
CA LEU A 57 5.32 8.48 -10.95
C LEU A 57 5.63 9.19 -9.62
N VAL A 58 6.52 10.17 -9.66
CA VAL A 58 6.92 10.99 -8.51
C VAL A 58 5.69 11.63 -7.84
N LYS A 59 4.72 12.12 -8.62
CA LYS A 59 3.49 12.71 -8.08
C LYS A 59 2.76 11.77 -7.13
N TYR A 60 2.64 10.49 -7.50
CA TYR A 60 1.99 9.49 -6.65
C TYR A 60 2.83 9.18 -5.40
N SER A 61 4.16 9.08 -5.54
CA SER A 61 5.04 8.82 -4.40
C SER A 61 4.99 9.93 -3.33
N VAL A 62 4.92 11.20 -3.75
CA VAL A 62 4.82 12.34 -2.83
C VAL A 62 3.46 12.37 -2.14
N VAL A 63 2.36 12.17 -2.89
CA VAL A 63 1.02 12.12 -2.31
C VAL A 63 0.92 11.00 -1.27
N LEU A 64 1.46 9.83 -1.58
CA LEU A 64 1.44 8.69 -0.66
C LEU A 64 2.29 8.95 0.58
N LEU A 65 3.45 9.58 0.42
CA LEU A 65 4.31 9.98 1.54
C LEU A 65 3.60 10.99 2.46
N VAL A 66 3.02 12.06 1.91
CA VAL A 66 2.29 13.07 2.69
C VAL A 66 1.10 12.44 3.43
N LEU A 67 0.34 11.57 2.74
CA LEU A 67 -0.79 10.86 3.35
C LEU A 67 -0.33 9.96 4.50
N MET A 68 0.74 9.20 4.32
CA MET A 68 1.34 8.36 5.37
C MET A 68 1.83 9.20 6.54
N THR A 69 2.56 10.29 6.30
CA THR A 69 3.03 11.19 7.35
C THR A 69 1.86 11.80 8.12
N ALA A 70 0.80 12.25 7.44
CA ALA A 70 -0.39 12.76 8.10
C ALA A 70 -1.07 11.69 8.97
N LEU A 71 -1.18 10.46 8.47
CA LEU A 71 -1.78 9.34 9.20
C LEU A 71 -0.96 8.98 10.45
N ILE A 72 0.37 9.01 10.35
CA ILE A 72 1.28 8.81 11.50
C ILE A 72 1.08 9.92 12.54
N ILE A 73 1.02 11.19 12.12
CA ILE A 73 0.80 12.31 13.04
C ILE A 73 -0.55 12.18 13.76
N VAL A 74 -1.62 11.87 13.02
CA VAL A 74 -2.95 11.63 13.61
C VAL A 74 -2.89 10.50 14.63
N LEU A 75 -2.24 9.39 14.30
CA LEU A 75 -2.12 8.24 15.19
C LEU A 75 -1.31 8.56 16.46
N ILE A 76 -0.23 9.34 16.33
CA ILE A 76 0.56 9.83 17.47
C ILE A 76 -0.28 10.71 18.41
N ILE A 77 -1.08 11.62 17.85
CA ILE A 77 -1.97 12.51 18.63
C ILE A 77 -3.06 11.68 19.33
N VAL A 78 -3.71 10.77 18.60
CA VAL A 78 -4.77 9.89 19.15
C VAL A 78 -4.23 8.95 20.22
N SER A 79 -3.01 8.44 20.06
CA SER A 79 -2.36 7.57 21.04
C SER A 79 -1.89 8.32 22.30
N GLY A 80 -1.96 9.65 22.33
CA GLY A 80 -1.50 10.47 23.46
C GLY A 80 0.03 10.45 23.65
N VAL A 81 0.81 10.02 22.66
CA VAL A 81 2.29 9.97 22.75
C VAL A 81 2.90 11.38 22.71
N LEU A 82 2.17 12.35 22.17
CA LEU A 82 2.60 13.75 22.01
C LEU A 82 1.98 14.72 23.03
N ILE A 83 1.18 14.21 23.98
CA ILE A 83 0.53 14.97 25.07
C ILE A 83 1.11 14.48 26.39
#